data_AF-A0A1U9VLV3-F1
#
_entry.id   AF-A0A1U9VLV3-F1
#
_cell.length_a   1.000
_cell.length_b   1.000
_cell.length_c   1.000
_cell.angle_alpha   90.00
_cell.angle_beta   90.00
_cell.angle_gamma   90.00
#
_symmetry.space_group_name_H-M   'P 1'
#
loop_
_entity.id
_entity.type
_entity.pdbx_description
1 polymer ?
#
loop_
_entity_poly.entity_id
_entity_poly.type
_entity_poly.pdbx_seq_one_letter_code
_entity_poly.pdbx_strand_id
1 'polypeptide(L)'
;MPARNPARAAARRWSMLAVALLACLPPNSKADCVDDAAAYHDVNPQVLRAIGYQESHLNPQARNRNRNGSEDLGMFQINSIHLPELSRYGIERQMLFNPCVSAYVAAWHLSRKIRQHGNNWWAVGAYHSESPEHNGVYARAVEGILNRKLPLPRSTRASMRPAPADGNAVLVPSSATAQPMRAITARRAPPSASATPTAKLTGADTREDDRWLDSMLISLNRSASLRERFAR
;
A
#
# COMPACT_ATOMS: atom_id res chain seq x y z
N MET A 1 68.53 -10.07 1.10
CA MET A 1 67.07 -10.18 0.88
C MET A 1 66.35 -9.64 2.11
N PRO A 2 65.49 -8.61 2.02
CA PRO A 2 64.83 -8.08 3.21
C PRO A 2 63.71 -9.00 3.70
N ALA A 3 63.78 -9.38 4.98
CA ALA A 3 62.79 -10.23 5.65
C ALA A 3 61.43 -9.53 5.71
N ARG A 4 60.38 -10.22 5.27
CA ARG A 4 58.99 -9.74 5.36
C ARG A 4 58.56 -9.68 6.83
N ASN A 5 58.20 -8.49 7.30
CA ASN A 5 57.81 -8.24 8.69
C ASN A 5 56.41 -8.84 8.99
N PRO A 6 56.31 -9.90 9.83
CA PRO A 6 55.07 -10.66 10.03
C PRO A 6 53.94 -9.82 10.67
N ALA A 7 54.28 -8.77 11.41
CA ALA A 7 53.31 -7.86 12.03
C ALA A 7 52.43 -7.11 11.01
N ARG A 8 52.98 -6.76 9.83
CA ARG A 8 52.23 -6.06 8.76
C ARG A 8 51.25 -6.98 8.03
N ALA A 9 51.52 -8.28 7.99
CA ALA A 9 50.63 -9.27 7.39
C ALA A 9 49.44 -9.60 8.29
N ALA A 10 49.65 -9.64 9.62
CA ALA A 10 48.57 -9.77 10.59
C ALA A 10 47.64 -8.56 10.54
N ALA A 11 48.15 -7.32 10.60
CA ALA A 11 47.32 -6.12 10.54
C ALA A 11 46.39 -6.07 9.30
N ARG A 12 46.89 -6.44 8.11
CA ARG A 12 46.08 -6.51 6.87
C ARG A 12 44.96 -7.56 6.93
N ARG A 13 45.18 -8.69 7.61
CA ARG A 13 44.16 -9.76 7.78
C ARG A 13 43.03 -9.32 8.71
N TRP A 14 43.35 -8.58 9.77
CA TRP A 14 42.36 -8.05 10.71
C TRP A 14 41.56 -6.90 10.09
N SER A 15 42.18 -6.05 9.28
CA SER A 15 41.49 -5.02 8.51
C SER A 15 40.53 -5.60 7.45
N MET A 16 40.90 -6.69 6.77
CA MET A 16 40.00 -7.35 5.79
C MET A 16 38.80 -8.03 6.46
N LEU A 17 38.97 -8.61 7.65
CA LEU A 17 37.87 -9.19 8.43
C LEU A 17 36.88 -8.12 8.92
N ALA A 18 37.36 -6.96 9.37
CA ALA A 18 36.51 -5.85 9.80
C ALA A 18 35.67 -5.25 8.64
N VAL A 19 36.25 -5.14 7.45
CA VAL A 19 35.53 -4.67 6.24
C VAL A 19 34.49 -5.70 5.78
N ALA A 20 34.80 -7.00 5.84
CA ALA A 20 33.86 -8.07 5.53
C ALA A 20 32.67 -8.12 6.52
N LEU A 21 32.89 -7.86 7.81
CA LEU A 21 31.82 -7.78 8.81
C LEU A 21 30.91 -6.57 8.61
N LEU A 22 31.44 -5.41 8.19
CA LEU A 22 30.63 -4.22 7.90
C LEU A 22 29.76 -4.38 6.64
N ALA A 23 30.20 -5.17 5.67
CA ALA A 23 29.45 -5.47 4.44
C ALA A 23 28.28 -6.46 4.63
N CYS A 24 28.18 -7.12 5.79
CA CYS A 24 27.08 -8.02 6.16
C CYS A 24 25.98 -7.33 6.97
N LEU A 25 26.04 -6.01 7.18
CA LEU A 25 24.90 -5.28 7.75
C LEU A 25 23.74 -5.35 6.75
N PRO A 26 22.57 -5.91 7.14
CA PRO A 26 21.41 -5.91 6.27
C PRO A 26 21.08 -4.46 5.91
N PRO A 27 20.74 -4.14 4.64
CA PRO A 27 20.24 -2.82 4.33
C PRO A 27 19.05 -2.55 5.25
N ASN A 28 19.00 -1.36 5.82
CA ASN A 28 17.81 -0.87 6.51
C ASN A 28 16.69 -0.72 5.47
N SER A 29 16.05 -1.84 5.12
CA SER A 29 14.80 -1.85 4.37
C SER A 29 13.76 -1.27 5.30
N LYS A 30 13.62 0.06 5.28
CA LYS A 30 12.44 0.73 5.82
C LYS A 30 11.26 0.16 5.03
N ALA A 31 10.53 -0.78 5.63
CA ALA A 31 9.21 -1.15 5.14
C ALA A 31 8.42 0.15 5.07
N ASP A 32 8.05 0.58 3.87
CA ASP A 32 7.14 1.70 3.74
C ASP A 32 5.73 1.22 4.09
N CYS A 33 4.89 2.16 4.53
CA CYS A 33 3.53 1.85 4.96
C CYS A 33 2.63 1.33 3.84
N VAL A 34 3.12 1.24 2.60
CA VAL A 34 2.36 0.74 1.45
C VAL A 34 2.14 -0.77 1.57
N ASP A 35 3.15 -1.54 1.98
CA ASP A 35 2.98 -3.00 2.18
C ASP A 35 2.03 -3.30 3.34
N ASP A 36 2.13 -2.55 4.45
CA ASP A 36 1.27 -2.73 5.61
C ASP A 36 -0.19 -2.30 5.32
N ALA A 37 -0.38 -1.20 4.60
CA ALA A 37 -1.70 -0.75 4.14
C ALA A 37 -2.34 -1.75 3.18
N ALA A 38 -1.55 -2.25 2.22
CA ALA A 38 -2.02 -3.23 1.25
C ALA A 38 -2.44 -4.54 1.92
N ALA A 39 -1.61 -5.06 2.82
CA ALA A 39 -1.91 -6.26 3.59
C ALA A 39 -3.15 -6.08 4.48
N TYR A 40 -3.34 -4.90 5.07
CA TYR A 40 -4.48 -4.64 5.94
C TYR A 40 -5.81 -4.61 5.18
N HIS A 41 -5.85 -3.97 4.00
CA HIS A 41 -7.08 -3.83 3.20
C HIS A 41 -7.28 -4.94 2.15
N ASP A 42 -6.47 -6.00 2.21
CA ASP A 42 -6.47 -7.13 1.28
C ASP A 42 -6.38 -6.70 -0.19
N VAL A 43 -5.44 -5.78 -0.49
CA VAL A 43 -5.15 -5.34 -1.86
C VAL A 43 -3.73 -5.75 -2.26
N ASN A 44 -3.48 -5.84 -3.57
CA ASN A 44 -2.15 -6.20 -4.06
C ASN A 44 -1.14 -5.05 -3.82
N PRO A 45 -0.05 -5.26 -3.07
CA PRO A 45 0.91 -4.19 -2.76
C PRO A 45 1.64 -3.65 -3.98
N GLN A 46 1.88 -4.47 -5.00
CA GLN A 46 2.52 -4.01 -6.24
C GLN A 46 1.58 -3.09 -7.03
N VAL A 47 0.29 -3.45 -7.10
CA VAL A 47 -0.74 -2.60 -7.72
C VAL A 47 -0.85 -1.28 -6.97
N LEU A 48 -0.90 -1.31 -5.64
CA LEU A 48 -0.97 -0.09 -4.82
C LEU A 48 0.26 0.79 -5.05
N ARG A 49 1.48 0.23 -5.09
CA ARG A 49 2.70 0.99 -5.43
C ARG A 49 2.63 1.60 -6.83
N ALA A 50 2.12 0.84 -7.81
CA ALA A 50 1.98 1.32 -9.17
C ALA A 50 0.96 2.46 -9.29
N ILE A 51 -0.13 2.42 -8.52
CA ILE A 51 -1.08 3.54 -8.36
C ILE A 51 -0.34 4.75 -7.81
N GLY A 52 0.34 4.64 -6.65
CA GLY A 52 1.05 5.78 -6.06
C GLY A 52 2.15 6.36 -6.97
N TYR A 53 2.80 5.52 -7.78
CA TYR A 53 3.73 5.98 -8.81
C TYR A 53 3.02 6.73 -9.95
N GLN A 54 1.91 6.19 -10.46
CA GLN A 54 1.09 6.82 -11.49
C GLN A 54 0.54 8.18 -11.04
N GLU A 55 0.14 8.28 -9.77
CA GLU A 55 -0.48 9.48 -9.21
C GLU A 55 0.54 10.62 -8.99
N SER A 56 1.72 10.30 -8.45
CA SER A 56 2.63 11.36 -7.98
C SER A 56 4.10 11.00 -8.03
N HIS A 57 4.46 9.85 -8.60
CA HIS A 57 5.79 9.23 -8.45
C HIS A 57 6.12 9.00 -6.96
N LEU A 58 5.13 8.62 -6.16
CA LEU A 58 5.22 8.42 -4.71
C LEU A 58 5.66 9.68 -3.92
N ASN A 59 5.37 10.88 -4.43
CA ASN A 59 5.71 12.13 -3.75
C ASN A 59 4.67 12.48 -2.66
N PRO A 60 5.02 12.41 -1.36
CA PRO A 60 4.07 12.67 -0.27
C PRO A 60 3.64 14.13 -0.16
N GLN A 61 4.35 15.06 -0.80
CA GLN A 61 4.01 16.48 -0.82
C GLN A 61 3.25 16.91 -2.09
N ALA A 62 2.86 15.95 -2.94
CA ALA A 62 2.12 16.26 -4.16
C ALA A 62 0.76 16.88 -3.85
N ARG A 63 0.43 17.94 -4.58
CA ARG A 63 -0.82 18.67 -4.50
C ARG A 63 -1.20 19.16 -5.90
N ASN A 64 -2.37 18.77 -6.37
CA ASN A 64 -2.92 19.25 -7.64
C ASN A 64 -4.30 19.84 -7.40
N ARG A 65 -4.63 20.94 -8.09
CA ARG A 65 -5.94 21.60 -7.99
C ARG A 65 -6.75 21.32 -9.25
N ASN A 66 -7.97 20.84 -9.06
CA ASN A 66 -8.90 20.50 -10.12
C ASN A 66 -9.78 21.69 -10.52
N ARG A 67 -10.30 21.64 -11.75
CA ARG A 67 -11.17 22.69 -12.32
C ARG A 67 -12.44 22.93 -11.50
N ASN A 68 -12.97 21.89 -10.86
CA ASN A 68 -14.14 21.95 -9.99
C ASN A 68 -13.83 22.49 -8.58
N GLY A 69 -12.59 22.92 -8.32
CA GLY A 69 -12.15 23.46 -7.03
C GLY A 69 -11.69 22.42 -6.01
N SER A 70 -11.86 21.12 -6.27
CA SER A 70 -11.26 20.06 -5.44
C SER A 70 -9.73 20.03 -5.59
N GLU A 71 -9.06 19.36 -4.66
CA GLU A 71 -7.61 19.14 -4.69
C GLU A 71 -7.28 17.66 -4.54
N ASP A 72 -6.26 17.18 -5.22
CA ASP A 72 -5.70 15.84 -5.05
C ASP A 72 -4.45 15.91 -4.17
N LEU A 73 -4.44 15.14 -3.09
CA LEU A 73 -3.55 15.34 -1.95
C LEU A 73 -2.64 14.13 -1.68
N GLY A 74 -1.35 14.39 -1.50
CA GLY A 74 -0.36 13.41 -1.09
C GLY A 74 0.04 12.44 -2.21
N MET A 75 0.79 11.39 -1.82
CA MET A 75 1.43 10.50 -2.79
C MET A 75 0.46 9.62 -3.58
N PHE A 76 -0.76 9.47 -3.06
CA PHE A 76 -1.85 8.73 -3.70
C PHE A 76 -2.93 9.63 -4.29
N GLN A 77 -2.70 10.95 -4.30
CA GLN A 77 -3.58 11.94 -4.91
C GLN A 77 -5.05 11.76 -4.50
N ILE A 78 -5.27 11.62 -3.19
CA ILE A 78 -6.62 11.45 -2.64
C ILE A 78 -7.38 12.76 -2.81
N ASN A 79 -8.48 12.70 -3.55
CA ASN A 79 -9.28 13.88 -3.85
C ASN A 79 -9.98 14.43 -2.59
N SER A 80 -9.96 15.75 -2.43
CA SER A 80 -10.49 16.45 -1.27
C SER A 80 -12.01 16.31 -1.09
N ILE A 81 -12.73 15.85 -2.11
CA ILE A 81 -14.17 15.51 -2.03
C ILE A 81 -14.43 14.42 -0.99
N HIS A 82 -13.45 13.55 -0.70
CA HIS A 82 -13.57 12.50 0.31
C HIS A 82 -13.33 12.98 1.75
N LEU A 83 -12.85 14.21 1.97
CA LEU A 83 -12.55 14.71 3.31
C LEU A 83 -13.72 14.65 4.30
N PRO A 84 -14.99 14.92 3.92
CA PRO A 84 -16.13 14.77 4.84
C PRO A 84 -16.40 13.31 5.27
N GLU A 85 -16.04 12.32 4.45
CA GLU A 85 -16.12 10.91 4.82
C GLU A 85 -14.93 10.53 5.71
N LEU A 86 -13.73 10.98 5.33
CA LEU A 86 -12.47 10.71 6.06
C LEU A 86 -12.44 11.34 7.46
N SER A 87 -13.07 12.50 7.65
CA SER A 87 -13.13 13.16 8.95
C SER A 87 -13.89 12.36 10.01
N ARG A 88 -14.78 11.45 9.61
CA ARG A 88 -15.47 10.51 10.52
C ARG A 88 -14.50 9.54 11.19
N TYR A 89 -13.34 9.31 10.58
CA TYR A 89 -12.23 8.53 11.11
C TYR A 89 -11.14 9.42 11.71
N GLY A 90 -11.40 10.72 11.91
CA GLY A 90 -10.40 11.66 12.43
C GLY A 90 -9.27 11.97 11.44
N ILE A 91 -9.45 11.71 10.14
CA ILE A 91 -8.45 12.02 9.11
C ILE A 91 -8.72 13.40 8.52
N GLU A 92 -7.80 14.31 8.80
CA GLU A 92 -7.84 15.66 8.29
C GLU A 92 -7.01 15.81 7.01
N ARG A 93 -7.29 16.90 6.28
CA ARG A 93 -6.58 17.25 5.03
C ARG A 93 -5.06 17.12 5.16
N GLN A 94 -4.47 17.68 6.22
CA GLN A 94 -3.02 17.73 6.37
C GLN A 94 -2.41 16.33 6.57
N MET A 95 -3.18 15.40 7.13
CA MET A 95 -2.73 14.03 7.37
C MET A 95 -2.51 13.28 6.06
N LEU A 96 -3.18 13.63 4.96
CA LEU A 96 -2.98 13.00 3.65
C LEU A 96 -1.59 13.25 3.05
N PHE A 97 -0.83 14.23 3.56
CA PHE A 97 0.57 14.45 3.20
C PHE A 97 1.54 13.56 4.00
N ASN A 98 1.06 12.84 5.02
CA ASN A 98 1.84 11.79 5.64
C ASN A 98 1.81 10.54 4.74
N PRO A 99 2.98 10.00 4.33
CA PRO A 99 3.05 8.84 3.43
C PRO A 99 2.22 7.64 3.92
N CYS A 100 2.22 7.39 5.23
CA CYS A 100 1.52 6.24 5.80
C CYS A 100 0.01 6.43 5.83
N VAL A 101 -0.47 7.58 6.28
CA VAL A 101 -1.92 7.89 6.23
C VAL A 101 -2.41 7.86 4.78
N SER A 102 -1.66 8.47 3.85
CA SER A 102 -1.97 8.44 2.42
C SER A 102 -2.08 7.01 1.87
N ALA A 103 -1.15 6.13 2.24
CA ALA A 103 -1.15 4.72 1.82
C ALA A 103 -2.35 3.94 2.34
N TYR A 104 -2.71 4.10 3.62
CA TYR A 104 -3.86 3.42 4.19
C TYR A 104 -5.17 3.91 3.58
N VAL A 105 -5.34 5.22 3.40
CA VAL A 105 -6.52 5.78 2.73
C VAL A 105 -6.62 5.28 1.28
N ALA A 106 -5.52 5.21 0.55
CA ALA A 106 -5.50 4.70 -0.81
C ALA A 106 -5.85 3.20 -0.88
N ALA A 107 -5.30 2.39 0.02
CA ALA A 107 -5.59 0.96 0.11
C ALA A 107 -7.06 0.71 0.47
N TRP A 108 -7.62 1.47 1.41
CA TRP A 108 -9.03 1.46 1.74
C TRP A 108 -9.91 1.82 0.54
N HIS A 109 -9.58 2.88 -0.19
CA HIS A 109 -10.31 3.31 -1.38
C HIS A 109 -10.27 2.25 -2.48
N LEU A 110 -9.10 1.68 -2.76
CA LEU A 110 -8.94 0.59 -3.72
C LEU A 110 -9.73 -0.66 -3.31
N SER A 111 -9.71 -1.03 -2.03
CA SER A 111 -10.46 -2.17 -1.51
C SER A 111 -11.97 -2.00 -1.70
N ARG A 112 -12.51 -0.78 -1.50
CA ARG A 112 -13.91 -0.47 -1.82
C ARG A 112 -14.22 -0.67 -3.30
N LYS A 113 -13.34 -0.23 -4.20
CA LYS A 113 -13.51 -0.45 -5.65
C LYS A 113 -13.44 -1.94 -6.02
N ILE A 114 -12.56 -2.71 -5.39
CA ILE A 114 -12.48 -4.17 -5.55
C ILE A 114 -13.74 -4.86 -5.03
N ARG A 115 -14.28 -4.44 -3.87
CA ARG A 115 -15.55 -4.98 -3.36
C ARG A 115 -16.73 -4.66 -4.29
N GLN A 116 -16.74 -3.48 -4.89
CA GLN A 116 -17.80 -3.04 -5.80
C GLN A 116 -17.73 -3.72 -7.18
N HIS A 117 -16.54 -3.93 -7.74
CA HIS A 117 -16.37 -4.36 -9.14
C HIS A 117 -15.67 -5.72 -9.31
N GLY A 118 -15.25 -6.36 -8.21
CA GLY A 118 -14.41 -7.55 -8.20
C GLY A 118 -12.91 -7.24 -8.35
N ASN A 119 -12.06 -8.22 -8.02
CA ASN A 119 -10.61 -8.09 -8.13
C ASN A 119 -10.15 -8.23 -9.60
N ASN A 120 -10.21 -7.12 -10.34
CA ASN A 120 -9.85 -7.03 -11.75
C ASN A 120 -9.35 -5.61 -12.10
N TRP A 121 -8.89 -5.43 -13.34
CA TRP A 121 -8.38 -4.14 -13.82
C TRP A 121 -9.41 -3.02 -13.85
N TRP A 122 -10.71 -3.33 -13.91
CA TRP A 122 -11.75 -2.30 -13.88
C TRP A 122 -11.80 -1.64 -12.50
N ALA A 123 -11.65 -2.42 -11.41
CA ALA A 123 -11.53 -1.87 -10.06
C ALA A 123 -10.31 -0.95 -9.90
N VAL A 124 -9.18 -1.28 -10.54
CA VAL A 124 -7.99 -0.42 -10.57
C VAL A 124 -8.27 0.87 -11.31
N GLY A 125 -8.89 0.81 -12.50
CA GLY A 125 -9.32 2.01 -13.22
C GLY A 125 -10.29 2.87 -12.42
N ALA A 126 -11.17 2.22 -11.65
CA ALA A 126 -12.22 2.87 -10.86
C ALA A 126 -11.67 3.61 -9.63
N TYR A 127 -10.41 3.36 -9.26
CA TYR A 127 -9.68 4.20 -8.31
C TYR A 127 -9.68 5.66 -8.77
N HIS A 128 -9.40 5.88 -10.06
CA HIS A 128 -9.32 7.20 -10.68
C HIS A 128 -10.68 7.67 -11.25
N SER A 129 -11.40 6.81 -11.97
CA SER A 129 -12.69 7.16 -12.57
C SER A 129 -13.57 5.96 -12.90
N GLU A 130 -14.87 6.09 -12.68
CA GLU A 130 -15.87 5.09 -13.10
C GLU A 130 -16.32 5.26 -14.57
N SER A 131 -15.96 6.36 -15.22
CA SER A 131 -16.22 6.54 -16.66
C SER A 131 -15.40 5.53 -17.47
N PRO A 132 -16.01 4.69 -18.33
CA PRO A 132 -15.31 3.63 -19.04
C PRO A 132 -14.08 4.08 -19.83
N GLU A 133 -14.15 5.27 -20.42
CA GLU A 133 -13.04 5.87 -21.18
C GLU A 133 -11.82 6.14 -20.29
N HIS A 134 -12.04 6.87 -19.18
CA HIS A 134 -10.99 7.26 -18.25
C HIS A 134 -10.47 6.06 -17.44
N ASN A 135 -11.38 5.18 -17.02
CA ASN A 135 -11.09 3.94 -16.31
C ASN A 135 -10.10 3.07 -17.08
N GLY A 136 -10.41 2.77 -18.34
CA GLY A 136 -9.60 1.89 -19.17
C GLY A 136 -8.23 2.47 -19.48
N VAL A 137 -8.14 3.79 -19.70
CA VAL A 137 -6.85 4.48 -19.90
C VAL A 137 -5.99 4.37 -18.63
N TYR A 138 -6.57 4.65 -17.47
CA TYR A 138 -5.85 4.60 -16.20
C TYR A 138 -5.39 3.19 -15.84
N ALA A 139 -6.26 2.18 -15.97
CA ALA A 139 -5.93 0.79 -15.68
C ALA A 139 -4.74 0.29 -16.53
N ARG A 140 -4.72 0.62 -17.84
CA ARG A 140 -3.59 0.30 -18.73
C ARG A 140 -2.30 1.02 -18.34
N ALA A 141 -2.38 2.26 -17.84
CA ALA A 141 -1.21 2.98 -17.37
C ALA A 141 -0.58 2.29 -16.15
N VAL A 142 -1.41 1.90 -15.17
CA VAL A 142 -0.98 1.14 -13.98
C VAL A 142 -0.42 -0.23 -14.37
N GLU A 143 -1.08 -0.97 -15.26
CA GLU A 143 -0.59 -2.24 -15.78
C GLU A 143 0.77 -2.08 -16.49
N GLY A 144 0.93 -1.02 -17.28
CA GLY A 144 2.18 -0.70 -17.94
C GLY A 144 3.33 -0.42 -16.95
N ILE A 145 3.04 0.23 -15.81
CA ILE A 145 4.01 0.46 -14.73
C ILE A 145 4.49 -0.87 -14.14
N LEU A 146 3.59 -1.82 -13.89
CA LEU A 146 3.96 -3.15 -13.40
C LEU A 146 4.82 -3.93 -14.41
N ASN A 147 4.41 -3.92 -15.68
CA ASN A 147 5.08 -4.67 -16.74
C ASN A 147 6.48 -4.14 -17.08
N ARG A 148 6.72 -2.84 -16.87
CA ARG A 148 8.03 -2.20 -17.10
C ARG A 148 9.07 -2.51 -16.01
N LYS A 149 8.76 -3.38 -15.04
CA LYS A 149 9.60 -3.64 -13.86
C LYS A 149 10.03 -2.34 -13.20
N LEU A 150 9.05 -1.62 -12.68
CA LEU A 150 9.31 -0.49 -11.79
C LEU A 150 10.38 -0.91 -10.76
N PRO A 151 11.41 -0.08 -10.45
CA PRO A 151 12.37 -0.37 -9.38
C PRO A 151 11.66 -0.23 -8.04
N LEU A 152 10.80 -1.20 -7.72
CA LEU A 152 10.07 -1.28 -6.48
C LEU A 152 11.02 -1.83 -5.41
N PRO A 153 11.05 -1.25 -4.20
CA PRO A 153 11.63 -1.95 -3.08
C PRO A 153 10.97 -3.32 -2.99
N ARG A 154 11.78 -4.39 -3.02
CA ARG A 154 11.27 -5.76 -2.94
C ARG A 154 10.46 -5.89 -1.66
N SER A 155 9.22 -6.36 -1.77
CA SER A 155 8.48 -6.84 -0.60
C SER A 155 9.26 -8.04 -0.05
N THR A 156 10.02 -7.83 1.02
CA THR A 156 10.82 -8.88 1.66
C THR A 156 9.99 -9.73 2.62
N ARG A 157 8.66 -9.55 2.67
CA ARG A 157 7.80 -10.36 3.53
C ARG A 157 7.36 -11.67 2.86
N ALA A 158 8.35 -12.46 2.45
CA ALA A 158 8.18 -13.90 2.45
C ALA A 158 8.34 -14.37 3.90
N SER A 159 7.24 -14.84 4.49
CA SER A 159 7.15 -15.68 5.70
C SER A 159 8.28 -15.57 6.74
N MET A 160 8.07 -14.74 7.76
CA MET A 160 8.55 -15.04 9.12
C MET A 160 7.60 -14.35 10.12
N ARG A 161 6.59 -15.07 10.61
CA ARG A 161 5.94 -14.71 11.88
C ARG A 161 6.81 -15.29 13.00
N PRO A 162 7.10 -14.55 14.08
CA PRO A 162 7.51 -15.19 15.32
C PRO A 162 6.35 -16.04 15.84
N ALA A 163 6.65 -17.24 16.31
CA ALA A 163 5.67 -18.12 16.93
C ALA A 163 5.01 -17.42 18.14
N PRO A 164 3.69 -17.57 18.35
CA PRO A 164 3.09 -17.17 19.61
C PRO A 164 3.55 -18.16 20.69
N ALA A 165 4.24 -17.65 21.70
CA ALA A 165 4.19 -18.27 23.01
C ALA A 165 2.74 -18.12 23.50
N ASP A 166 2.12 -19.24 23.83
CA ASP A 166 0.85 -19.43 24.53
C ASP A 166 -0.13 -20.27 23.71
N GLY A 167 -0.21 -21.54 24.12
CA GLY A 167 -0.89 -22.63 23.43
C GLY A 167 -2.42 -22.57 23.54
N ASN A 168 -3.05 -21.71 22.76
CA ASN A 168 -4.43 -21.90 22.33
C ASN A 168 -4.55 -21.58 20.83
N ALA A 169 -4.56 -22.63 20.02
CA ALA A 169 -4.76 -22.55 18.58
C ALA A 169 -6.21 -22.16 18.27
N VAL A 170 -6.46 -20.86 18.09
CA VAL A 170 -7.61 -20.41 17.31
C VAL A 170 -7.26 -20.64 15.85
N LEU A 171 -7.94 -21.62 15.22
CA LEU A 171 -7.89 -21.85 13.79
C LEU A 171 -8.49 -20.64 13.06
N VAL A 172 -7.66 -19.61 12.84
CA VAL A 172 -7.93 -18.63 11.80
C VAL A 172 -7.56 -19.30 10.48
N PRO A 173 -8.49 -19.49 9.52
CA PRO A 173 -8.14 -20.06 8.23
C PRO A 173 -7.13 -19.12 7.54
N SER A 174 -5.91 -19.60 7.42
CA SER A 174 -4.85 -18.97 6.65
C SER A 174 -5.08 -19.32 5.18
N SER A 175 -5.63 -18.39 4.41
CA SER A 175 -5.68 -18.34 2.94
C SER A 175 -6.21 -16.94 2.60
N ALA A 176 -5.57 -16.08 1.83
CA ALA A 176 -4.77 -16.33 0.64
C ALA A 176 -3.77 -15.19 0.40
N THR A 177 -2.68 -15.51 -0.28
CA THR A 177 -2.03 -14.57 -1.19
C THR A 177 -3.11 -13.86 -2.02
N ALA A 178 -3.12 -12.51 -2.05
CA ALA A 178 -4.01 -11.73 -2.89
C ALA A 178 -4.07 -12.36 -4.29
N GLN A 179 -5.27 -12.82 -4.69
CA GLN A 179 -5.44 -13.56 -5.93
C GLN A 179 -4.94 -12.72 -7.12
N PRO A 180 -4.31 -13.34 -8.13
CA PRO A 180 -3.88 -12.61 -9.32
C PRO A 180 -5.08 -11.91 -9.96
N MET A 181 -4.88 -10.64 -10.36
CA MET A 181 -5.92 -9.86 -11.02
C MET A 181 -6.42 -10.58 -12.27
N ARG A 182 -7.74 -10.70 -12.41
CA ARG A 182 -8.32 -11.28 -13.62
C ARG A 182 -8.20 -10.30 -14.78
N ALA A 183 -7.70 -10.78 -15.91
CA ALA A 183 -7.68 -10.02 -17.16
C ALA A 183 -9.11 -9.63 -17.56
N ILE A 184 -9.29 -8.39 -18.05
CA ILE A 184 -10.56 -7.97 -18.62
C ILE A 184 -10.67 -8.61 -20.01
N THR A 185 -11.48 -9.66 -20.15
CA THR A 185 -12.13 -9.92 -21.44
C THR A 185 -13.15 -8.81 -21.64
N ALA A 186 -12.93 -7.95 -22.63
CA ALA A 186 -13.89 -6.92 -23.02
C ALA A 186 -15.22 -7.57 -23.44
N ARG A 187 -16.13 -7.78 -22.50
CA ARG A 187 -17.51 -8.17 -22.81
C ARG A 187 -18.25 -6.89 -23.15
N ARG A 188 -18.69 -6.80 -24.41
CA ARG A 188 -19.69 -5.83 -24.87
C ARG A 188 -20.91 -5.93 -23.95
N ALA A 189 -21.30 -4.83 -23.33
CA ALA A 189 -22.47 -4.78 -22.46
C ALA A 189 -23.74 -5.13 -23.27
N PRO A 190 -24.61 -6.05 -22.80
CA PRO A 190 -25.97 -6.16 -23.31
C PRO A 190 -26.86 -5.06 -22.69
N PRO A 191 -27.95 -4.64 -23.37
CA PRO A 191 -28.85 -3.62 -22.85
C PRO A 191 -29.66 -4.14 -21.65
N SER A 192 -29.97 -3.20 -20.76
CA SER A 192 -30.69 -3.35 -19.49
C SER A 192 -31.88 -4.30 -19.52
N ALA A 193 -31.92 -5.22 -18.56
CA ALA A 193 -33.15 -5.87 -18.13
C ALA A 193 -33.16 -6.01 -16.60
N SER A 194 -34.19 -5.41 -16.03
CA SER A 194 -34.71 -5.43 -14.66
C SER A 194 -34.36 -6.66 -13.82
N ALA A 195 -33.71 -6.46 -12.68
CA ALA A 195 -33.78 -7.38 -11.55
C ALA A 195 -33.61 -6.62 -10.22
N THR A 196 -34.66 -6.64 -9.42
CA THR A 196 -34.68 -6.45 -7.96
C THR A 196 -35.68 -7.53 -7.50
N PRO A 197 -35.48 -8.26 -6.38
CA PRO A 197 -35.16 -7.60 -5.13
C PRO A 197 -34.23 -8.30 -4.12
N THR A 198 -33.69 -7.43 -3.27
CA THR A 198 -33.42 -7.60 -1.82
C THR A 198 -32.37 -8.60 -1.35
N ALA A 199 -31.19 -8.07 -1.05
CA ALA A 199 -30.53 -8.36 0.22
C ALA A 199 -30.42 -7.04 0.99
N LYS A 200 -31.17 -6.91 2.09
CA LYS A 200 -30.93 -5.86 3.08
C LYS A 200 -29.52 -6.08 3.62
N LEU A 201 -28.61 -5.15 3.32
CA LEU A 201 -27.39 -4.95 4.09
C LEU A 201 -27.81 -4.59 5.52
N THR A 202 -27.91 -5.58 6.39
CA THR A 202 -28.03 -5.35 7.82
C THR A 202 -26.75 -4.69 8.29
N GLY A 203 -26.84 -3.52 8.93
CA GLY A 203 -25.74 -2.65 9.37
C GLY A 203 -24.83 -3.22 10.47
N ALA A 204 -24.46 -4.50 10.37
CA ALA A 204 -23.48 -5.17 11.21
C ALA A 204 -22.11 -5.28 10.52
N ASP A 205 -22.08 -5.43 9.19
CA ASP A 205 -20.85 -5.62 8.39
C ASP A 205 -20.00 -4.33 8.27
N THR A 206 -20.61 -3.17 8.47
CA THR A 206 -19.89 -1.89 8.43
C THR A 206 -19.00 -1.65 9.67
N ARG A 207 -19.21 -2.37 10.78
CA ARG A 207 -18.49 -2.12 12.05
C ARG A 207 -17.10 -2.75 12.13
N GLU A 208 -16.80 -3.78 11.36
CA GLU A 208 -15.44 -4.33 11.28
C GLU A 208 -14.52 -3.47 10.43
N ASP A 209 -15.05 -2.91 9.33
CA ASP A 209 -14.34 -1.92 8.51
C ASP A 209 -13.93 -0.68 9.32
N ASP A 210 -14.68 -0.29 10.36
CA ASP A 210 -14.46 0.93 11.15
C ASP A 210 -13.21 0.90 12.05
N ARG A 211 -12.57 -0.26 12.27
CA ARG A 211 -11.35 -0.37 13.12
C ARG A 211 -10.04 -0.21 12.38
N TRP A 212 -10.07 0.16 11.11
CA TRP A 212 -8.86 0.38 10.33
C TRP A 212 -8.00 1.53 10.86
N LEU A 213 -8.62 2.52 11.51
CA LEU A 213 -7.90 3.61 12.15
C LEU A 213 -6.95 3.10 13.24
N ASP A 214 -7.38 2.16 14.08
CA ASP A 214 -6.56 1.58 15.14
C ASP A 214 -5.35 0.85 14.56
N SER A 215 -5.56 0.13 13.46
CA SER A 215 -4.49 -0.61 12.77
C SER A 215 -3.53 0.33 12.04
N MET A 216 -4.04 1.40 11.42
CA MET A 216 -3.23 2.50 10.88
C MET A 216 -2.41 3.14 12.00
N LEU A 217 -3.00 3.46 13.14
CA LEU A 217 -2.31 4.05 14.29
C LEU A 217 -1.24 3.11 14.87
N ILE A 218 -1.49 1.79 14.90
CA ILE A 218 -0.51 0.79 15.30
C ILE A 218 0.67 0.76 14.32
N SER A 219 0.42 0.76 13.01
CA SER A 219 1.47 0.79 11.98
C SER A 219 2.24 2.12 11.98
N LEU A 220 1.55 3.24 12.20
CA LEU A 220 2.14 4.56 12.42
C LEU A 220 3.03 4.59 13.68
N ASN A 221 2.66 3.85 14.73
CA ASN A 221 3.45 3.73 15.95
C ASN A 221 4.67 2.81 15.77
N ARG A 222 4.55 1.75 14.97
CA ARG A 222 5.64 0.82 14.62
C ARG A 222 6.70 1.44 13.69
N SER A 223 6.37 2.50 12.95
CA SER A 223 7.31 3.23 12.09
C SER A 223 8.22 4.24 12.83
N ALA A 224 8.19 4.21 14.18
CA ALA A 224 9.02 4.95 15.13
C ALA A 224 8.79 6.48 15.16
N SER A 225 8.20 6.95 16.27
CA SER A 225 8.18 8.34 16.78
C SER A 225 7.36 9.41 16.03
N LEU A 226 6.07 9.18 15.77
CA LEU A 226 5.19 10.21 15.19
C LEU A 226 4.17 10.83 16.16
N ARG A 227 3.91 10.24 17.33
CA ARG A 227 3.12 10.91 18.39
C ARG A 227 3.75 12.24 18.84
N GLU A 228 5.07 12.37 18.80
CA GLU A 228 5.78 13.62 19.12
C GLU A 228 5.83 14.64 17.96
N ARG A 229 5.48 14.23 16.73
CA ARG A 229 5.53 15.08 15.52
C ARG A 229 4.17 15.55 15.01
N PHE A 230 3.08 14.92 15.46
CA PHE A 230 1.71 15.35 15.19
C PHE A 230 1.02 16.03 16.38
N ALA A 231 1.73 16.19 17.51
CA ALA A 231 1.28 16.94 18.68
C ALA A 231 1.81 18.40 18.70
N ARG A 232 2.31 18.93 17.57
CA ARG A 232 2.68 20.34 17.40
C ARG A 232 2.11 20.89 16.11
#